data_AF-A0A317PPP5-F1
#
_entry.id   AF-A0A317PPP5-F1
#
_cell.length_a   1.000
_cell.length_b   1.000
_cell.length_c   1.000
_cell.angle_alpha   90.00
_cell.angle_beta   90.00
_cell.angle_gamma   90.00
#
_symmetry.space_group_name_H-M   'P 1'
#
loop_
_entity.id
_entity.type
_entity.pdbx_description
1 polymer ?
#
loop_
_entity_poly.entity_id
_entity_poly.type
_entity_poly.pdbx_seq_one_letter_code
_entity_poly.pdbx_strand_id
1 'polypeptide(L)'
;MSPIPSSPTAASAERYPAPQRKSALDAFLIAVGAIVLIGTEIWLAALAIAWAAHGLLGLGVTGDIVLVLLVAPPALWATWKVATMAISAERNAEEDF
;
A
#
# COMPACT_ATOMS: atom_id res chain seq x y z
N MET A 1 15.44 -35.88 56.13
CA MET A 1 15.72 -35.66 54.69
C MET A 1 14.39 -35.39 54.03
N SER A 2 14.05 -34.12 53.84
CA SER A 2 12.78 -33.71 53.22
C SER A 2 13.05 -33.33 51.76
N PRO A 3 12.23 -33.78 50.80
CA PRO A 3 12.38 -33.35 49.41
C PRO A 3 11.91 -31.89 49.27
N ILE A 4 12.74 -31.05 48.65
CA ILE A 4 12.39 -29.71 48.20
C ILE A 4 11.52 -29.87 46.93
N PRO A 5 10.29 -29.36 46.88
CA PRO A 5 9.50 -29.39 45.65
C PRO A 5 10.12 -28.44 44.62
N SER A 6 10.45 -28.98 43.45
CA SER A 6 10.88 -28.23 42.28
C SER A 6 9.76 -27.33 41.77
N SER A 7 10.09 -26.05 41.55
CA SER A 7 9.21 -25.03 40.99
C SER A 7 8.60 -25.45 39.65
N PRO A 8 7.35 -25.06 39.35
CA PRO A 8 7.05 -24.55 38.02
C PRO A 8 7.38 -23.06 38.05
N THR A 9 8.48 -22.70 37.40
CA THR A 9 8.61 -21.39 36.75
C THR A 9 7.32 -21.20 35.98
N ALA A 10 6.43 -20.36 36.51
CA ALA A 10 5.29 -19.87 35.77
C ALA A 10 5.90 -19.13 34.58
N ALA A 11 5.96 -19.82 33.45
CA ALA A 11 6.24 -19.22 32.18
C ALA A 11 5.30 -18.02 32.10
N SER A 12 5.88 -16.83 32.18
CA SER A 12 5.30 -15.64 31.57
C SER A 12 5.10 -16.01 30.11
N ALA A 13 3.95 -16.62 29.82
CA ALA A 13 3.45 -16.76 28.49
C ALA A 13 3.30 -15.31 28.02
N GLU A 14 4.30 -14.83 27.30
CA GLU A 14 4.12 -13.75 26.34
C GLU A 14 2.88 -14.17 25.55
N ARG A 15 1.72 -13.58 25.90
CA ARG A 15 0.56 -13.58 25.03
C ARG A 15 0.98 -12.74 23.84
N TYR A 16 1.69 -13.36 22.90
CA TYR A 16 1.59 -12.96 21.53
C TYR A 16 0.09 -12.85 21.26
N PRO A 17 -0.42 -11.67 20.84
CA PRO A 17 -1.82 -11.58 20.47
C PRO A 17 -2.04 -12.68 19.44
N ALA A 18 -2.93 -13.62 19.76
CA ALA A 18 -3.32 -14.66 18.81
C ALA A 18 -3.65 -13.96 17.49
N PRO A 19 -3.15 -14.44 16.33
CA PRO A 19 -3.35 -13.78 15.06
C PRO A 19 -4.86 -13.55 14.90
N GLN A 20 -5.29 -12.30 15.05
CA GLN A 20 -6.68 -11.95 14.83
C GLN A 20 -6.92 -12.24 13.36
N ARG A 21 -7.80 -13.22 13.09
CA ARG A 21 -8.29 -13.50 11.75
C ARG A 21 -8.99 -12.23 11.28
N LYS A 22 -8.25 -11.35 10.62
CA LYS A 22 -8.83 -10.20 9.92
C LYS A 22 -9.84 -10.78 8.93
N SER A 23 -11.06 -10.27 8.96
CA SER A 23 -12.05 -10.67 7.97
C SER A 23 -11.47 -10.37 6.58
N ALA A 24 -11.69 -11.25 5.59
CA ALA A 24 -11.25 -11.02 4.22
C ALA A 24 -11.74 -9.67 3.67
N LEU A 25 -12.87 -9.18 4.20
CA LEU A 25 -13.41 -7.85 3.93
C LEU A 25 -12.50 -6.72 4.46
N ASP A 26 -11.97 -6.85 5.69
CA ASP A 26 -11.08 -5.85 6.28
C ASP A 26 -9.75 -5.76 5.53
N ALA A 27 -9.20 -6.92 5.15
CA ALA A 27 -7.99 -6.99 4.34
C ALA A 27 -8.21 -6.31 2.98
N PHE A 28 -9.29 -6.67 2.27
CA PHE A 28 -9.68 -6.03 1.02
C PHE A 28 -9.87 -4.51 1.15
N LEU A 29 -10.55 -4.02 2.18
CA LEU A 29 -10.72 -2.58 2.43
C LEU A 29 -9.39 -1.87 2.66
N ILE A 30 -8.45 -2.50 3.39
CA ILE A 30 -7.11 -1.97 3.60
C ILE A 30 -6.35 -1.91 2.28
N ALA A 31 -6.40 -2.97 1.47
CA ALA A 31 -5.77 -3.01 0.16
C ALA A 31 -6.32 -1.93 -0.77
N VAL A 32 -7.65 -1.79 -0.85
CA VAL A 32 -8.31 -0.73 -1.64
C VAL A 32 -7.90 0.66 -1.14
N GLY A 33 -7.91 0.88 0.18
CA GLY A 33 -7.48 2.13 0.79
C GLY A 33 -6.04 2.49 0.43
N ALA A 34 -5.13 1.52 0.49
CA ALA A 34 -3.73 1.71 0.12
C ALA A 34 -3.57 2.04 -1.37
N ILE A 35 -4.29 1.34 -2.27
CA ILE A 35 -4.27 1.64 -3.71
C ILE A 35 -4.77 3.05 -3.97
N VAL A 36 -5.87 3.47 -3.34
CA VAL A 36 -6.44 4.81 -3.53
C VAL A 36 -5.48 5.88 -3.02
N LEU A 37 -4.87 5.67 -1.84
CA LEU A 37 -3.92 6.62 -1.27
C LEU A 37 -2.70 6.79 -2.18
N ILE A 38 -2.04 5.69 -2.54
CA ILE A 38 -0.84 5.70 -3.38
C ILE A 38 -1.18 6.20 -4.78
N GLY A 39 -2.30 5.75 -5.36
CA GLY A 39 -2.78 6.22 -6.66
C GLY A 39 -3.03 7.73 -6.67
N THR A 40 -3.64 8.26 -5.61
CA THR A 40 -3.84 9.71 -5.46
C THR A 40 -2.53 10.46 -5.44
N GLU A 41 -1.53 9.97 -4.71
CA GLU A 41 -0.21 10.60 -4.64
C GLU A 41 0.50 10.61 -6.01
N ILE A 42 0.40 9.52 -6.77
CA ILE A 42 0.91 9.43 -8.15
C ILE A 42 0.26 10.50 -9.03
N TRP A 43 -1.07 10.64 -8.97
CA TRP A 43 -1.79 11.63 -9.76
C TRP A 43 -1.52 13.07 -9.32
N LEU A 44 -1.38 13.32 -8.02
CA LEU A 44 -0.98 14.63 -7.51
C LEU A 44 0.42 15.00 -7.98
N ALA A 45 1.37 14.07 -7.97
CA ALA A 45 2.71 14.29 -8.52
C ALA A 45 2.66 14.59 -10.02
N ALA A 46 1.86 13.83 -10.79
CA ALA A 46 1.65 14.07 -12.21
C ALA A 46 1.09 15.46 -12.50
N LEU A 47 0.04 15.86 -11.75
CA LEU A 47 -0.56 17.19 -11.84
C LEU A 47 0.42 18.30 -11.44
N ALA A 48 1.21 18.11 -10.38
CA ALA A 48 2.21 19.07 -9.95
C ALA A 48 3.30 19.28 -11.02
N ILE A 49 3.77 18.19 -11.65
CA ILE A 49 4.72 18.26 -12.77
C ILE A 49 4.10 19.01 -13.95
N ALA A 50 2.86 18.67 -14.31
CA ALA A 50 2.18 19.30 -15.43
C ALA A 50 1.97 20.81 -15.19
N TRP A 51 1.53 21.17 -13.98
CA TRP A 51 1.33 22.56 -13.57
C TRP A 51 2.64 23.34 -13.54
N ALA A 52 3.71 22.77 -12.97
CA ALA A 52 5.02 23.41 -12.91
C ALA A 52 5.62 23.60 -14.30
N ALA A 53 5.52 22.60 -15.18
CA ALA A 53 6.03 22.70 -16.55
C ALA A 53 5.22 23.69 -17.39
N HIS A 54 3.90 23.75 -17.24
CA HIS A 54 3.07 24.79 -17.87
C HIS A 54 3.50 26.20 -17.42
N GLY A 55 3.59 26.43 -16.11
CA GLY A 55 3.95 27.73 -15.55
C GLY A 55 5.39 28.16 -15.88
N LEU A 56 6.32 27.22 -15.98
CA LEU A 56 7.72 27.51 -16.28
C LEU A 56 8.00 27.74 -17.77
N LEU A 57 7.37 26.95 -18.64
CA LEU A 57 7.64 26.96 -20.08
C LEU A 57 6.63 27.83 -20.86
N GLY A 58 5.58 28.33 -20.21
CA GLY A 58 4.54 29.13 -20.86
C GLY A 58 3.82 28.36 -21.97
N LEU A 59 3.58 27.07 -21.75
CA LEU A 59 3.01 26.17 -22.75
C LEU A 59 1.59 26.62 -23.10
N GLY A 60 1.29 26.77 -24.40
CA GLY A 60 -0.10 26.88 -24.86
C GLY A 60 -0.80 25.51 -24.82
N VAL A 61 -2.07 25.47 -25.21
CA VAL A 61 -2.92 24.26 -25.19
C VAL A 61 -2.23 23.04 -25.85
N THR A 62 -1.52 23.22 -26.96
CA THR A 62 -0.77 22.14 -27.63
C THR A 62 0.34 21.59 -26.74
N GLY A 63 1.07 22.44 -26.02
CA GLY A 63 2.12 22.02 -25.10
C GLY A 63 1.55 21.24 -23.91
N ASP A 64 0.40 21.64 -23.40
CA ASP A 64 -0.30 20.92 -22.33
C ASP A 64 -0.74 19.52 -22.77
N ILE A 65 -1.24 19.38 -24.00
CA ILE A 65 -1.61 18.08 -24.56
C ILE A 65 -0.39 17.16 -24.64
N VAL A 66 0.75 17.66 -25.12
CA VAL A 66 2.00 16.88 -25.19
C VAL A 66 2.48 16.49 -23.80
N LEU A 67 2.42 17.42 -22.85
CA LEU A 67 2.82 17.19 -21.45
C LEU A 67 1.95 16.13 -20.77
N VAL A 68 0.63 16.19 -20.95
CA VAL A 68 -0.30 15.16 -20.46
C VAL A 68 -0.03 13.82 -21.13
N LEU A 69 0.20 13.80 -22.44
CA LEU A 69 0.57 12.58 -23.17
C LEU A 69 1.89 11.96 -22.68
N LEU A 70 2.79 12.77 -22.11
CA LEU A 70 4.08 12.30 -21.59
C LEU A 70 3.98 11.82 -20.14
N VAL A 71 3.15 12.47 -19.33
CA VAL A 71 3.05 12.19 -17.88
C VAL A 71 1.92 11.20 -17.54
N ALA A 72 0.80 11.22 -18.27
CA ALA A 72 -0.33 10.34 -17.97
C ALA A 72 -0.04 8.84 -18.19
N PRO A 73 0.66 8.41 -19.26
CA PRO A 73 0.98 6.98 -19.42
C PRO A 73 1.83 6.38 -18.28
N PRO A 74 2.94 7.00 -17.83
CA PRO A 74 3.69 6.46 -16.70
C PRO A 74 2.89 6.50 -15.38
N ALA A 75 2.04 7.51 -15.16
CA ALA A 75 1.16 7.57 -14.00
C ALA A 75 0.11 6.42 -14.00
N LEU A 76 -0.47 6.13 -15.17
CA LEU A 76 -1.38 5.00 -15.35
C LEU A 76 -0.67 3.67 -15.05
N TRP A 77 0.53 3.51 -15.61
CA TRP A 77 1.33 2.29 -15.41
C TRP A 77 1.70 2.08 -13.94
N ALA A 78 2.13 3.14 -13.25
CA ALA A 78 2.43 3.08 -11.82
C ALA A 78 1.19 2.69 -10.99
N THR A 79 0.02 3.28 -11.30
CA THR A 79 -1.24 2.95 -10.65
C THR A 79 -1.61 1.47 -10.86
N TRP A 80 -1.45 0.97 -12.08
CA TRP A 80 -1.67 -0.44 -12.40
C TRP A 80 -0.74 -1.35 -11.59
N LYS A 81 0.56 -1.02 -11.51
CA LYS A 81 1.54 -1.80 -10.74
C LYS A 81 1.18 -1.85 -9.25
N VAL A 82 0.76 -0.73 -8.66
CA VAL A 82 0.31 -0.67 -7.26
C VAL A 82 -0.91 -1.56 -7.05
N ALA A 83 -1.90 -1.50 -7.95
CA ALA A 83 -3.08 -2.36 -7.87
C ALA A 83 -2.70 -3.86 -7.94
N THR A 84 -1.80 -4.24 -8.84
CA THR A 84 -1.35 -5.65 -8.93
C THR A 84 -0.64 -6.13 -7.66
N MET A 85 0.16 -5.28 -7.02
CA MET A 85 0.86 -5.62 -5.77
C MET A 85 -0.12 -5.78 -4.60
N ALA A 86 -1.10 -4.89 -4.50
CA ALA A 86 -2.12 -4.95 -3.47
C ALA A 86 -3.02 -6.21 -3.61
N ILE A 87 -3.43 -6.55 -4.83
CA ILE A 87 -4.20 -7.78 -5.09
C ILE A 87 -3.36 -9.03 -4.78
N SER A 88 -2.08 -9.02 -5.16
CA SER A 88 -1.19 -10.16 -4.87
C SER A 88 -0.94 -10.33 -3.37
N ALA A 89 -0.94 -9.24 -2.59
CA ALA A 89 -0.81 -9.29 -1.14
C ALA A 89 -2.04 -9.92 -0.47
N GLU A 90 -3.25 -9.61 -0.96
CA GLU A 90 -4.49 -10.25 -0.49
C GLU A 90 -4.52 -11.75 -0.80
N ARG A 91 -4.13 -12.14 -2.02
CA ARG A 91 -4.14 -13.56 -2.44
C ARG A 91 -3.11 -14.41 -1.68
N ASN A 92 -1.93 -13.88 -1.40
CA ASN A 92 -0.88 -14.62 -0.69
C ASN A 92 -1.15 -14.72 0.82
N ALA A 93 -2.01 -13.88 1.38
CA ALA A 93 -2.42 -13.98 2.79
C ALA A 93 -3.21 -15.27 3.11
N GLU A 94 -3.71 -15.98 2.09
CA GLU A 94 -4.44 -17.24 2.24
C GLU A 94 -3.52 -18.48 2.30
N GLU A 95 -2.26 -18.41 1.84
CA GLU A 95 -1.35 -19.57 1.72
C GLU A 95 -0.42 -19.80 2.93
N ASP A 96 -0.27 -18.81 3.83
CA ASP A 96 0.61 -18.89 5.02
C ASP A 96 -0.07 -19.54 6.26
N PHE A 97 -1.00 -20.48 6.05
CA PHE A 97 -1.70 -21.22 7.13
C PHE A 97 -1.44 -22.73 7.10
#